data_AF-A0A2X0S807-F1
#
_entry.id   AF-A0A2X0S807-F1
#
_cell.length_a   1.000
_cell.length_b   1.000
_cell.length_c   1.000
_cell.angle_alpha   90.00
_cell.angle_beta   90.00
_cell.angle_gamma   90.00
#
_symmetry.space_group_name_H-M   'P 1'
#
loop_
_entity.id
_entity.type
_entity.pdbx_description
1 polymer ?
#
loop_
_entity_poly.entity_id
_entity_poly.type
_entity_poly.pdbx_seq_one_letter_code
_entity_poly.pdbx_strand_id
1 'polypeptide(L)'
;MAMVASTSIAYHKPRLSVVCRKKDRDRELEREKEHKYPFKVVEITPPPRCLGVRCFPMNIHCGESVTIEGQAYTVSAVTHRYQLRKGRYEPSEKRLDVLSTGRYILNLYLDSLLDKS
;
A
#
# COMPACT_ATOMS: atom_id res chain seq x y z
N MET A 1 64.45 17.24 -45.38
CA MET A 1 64.56 17.51 -43.93
C MET A 1 63.62 18.66 -43.61
N ALA A 2 62.46 18.39 -43.00
CA ALA A 2 61.48 19.41 -42.62
C ALA A 2 60.83 18.98 -41.29
N MET A 3 60.67 19.94 -40.38
CA MET A 3 60.45 19.75 -38.95
C MET A 3 58.98 19.54 -38.58
N VAL A 4 58.84 18.83 -37.45
CA VAL A 4 57.67 18.43 -36.65
C VAL A 4 56.60 19.52 -36.44
N ALA A 5 55.32 19.10 -36.43
CA ALA A 5 54.26 19.78 -35.68
C ALA A 5 53.43 18.73 -34.91
N SER A 6 53.62 18.68 -33.60
CA SER A 6 52.92 17.80 -32.67
C SER A 6 51.60 18.43 -32.23
N THR A 7 50.46 17.82 -32.57
CA THR A 7 49.15 18.22 -32.04
C THR A 7 48.77 17.30 -30.88
N SER A 8 48.75 17.86 -29.67
CA SER A 8 48.27 17.19 -28.47
C SER A 8 46.74 17.08 -28.50
N ILE A 9 46.22 15.86 -28.65
CA ILE A 9 44.78 15.60 -28.53
C ILE A 9 44.44 15.50 -27.05
N ALA A 10 43.71 16.49 -26.54
CA ALA A 10 43.22 16.53 -25.17
C ALA A 10 42.13 15.48 -24.94
N TYR A 11 42.34 14.59 -23.97
CA TYR A 11 41.35 13.62 -23.51
C TYR A 11 40.17 14.31 -22.81
N HIS A 12 39.06 14.51 -23.52
CA HIS A 12 37.81 14.90 -22.88
C HIS A 12 37.09 13.67 -22.30
N LYS A 13 37.13 13.52 -20.97
CA LYS A 13 36.21 12.63 -20.23
C LYS A 13 34.78 13.20 -20.34
N PRO A 14 33.78 12.45 -20.83
CA PRO A 14 32.40 12.88 -20.73
C PRO A 14 31.96 12.77 -19.26
N ARG A 15 31.58 13.92 -18.66
CA ARG A 15 30.88 13.94 -17.38
C ARG A 15 29.45 13.43 -17.62
N LEU A 16 29.16 12.22 -17.17
CA LEU A 16 27.78 11.72 -17.04
C LEU A 16 27.06 12.56 -15.98
N SER A 17 26.34 13.60 -16.40
CA SER A 17 25.36 14.27 -15.54
C SER A 17 24.00 13.58 -15.70
N VAL A 18 23.72 12.60 -14.85
CA VAL A 18 22.37 12.04 -14.74
C VAL A 18 21.52 13.03 -13.95
N VAL A 19 20.79 13.89 -14.65
CA VAL A 19 19.80 14.78 -14.04
C VAL A 19 18.50 13.99 -13.83
N CYS A 20 18.35 13.39 -12.66
CA CYS A 20 17.11 12.74 -12.23
C CYS A 20 16.05 13.80 -11.84
N ARG A 21 15.56 14.63 -12.78
CA ARG A 21 14.44 15.57 -12.54
C ARG A 21 13.13 15.06 -13.14
N LYS A 22 12.76 13.83 -12.80
CA LYS A 22 11.49 13.22 -13.23
C LYS A 22 10.96 12.26 -12.16
N LYS A 23 10.78 12.74 -10.93
CA LYS A 23 10.38 11.86 -9.79
C LYS A 23 9.06 12.25 -9.14
N ASP A 24 8.65 13.52 -9.17
CA ASP A 24 7.47 13.93 -8.41
C ASP A 24 6.16 13.65 -9.14
N ARG A 25 6.09 13.88 -10.45
CA ARG A 25 4.88 13.59 -11.26
C ARG A 25 4.54 12.10 -11.34
N ASP A 26 5.56 11.23 -11.44
CA ASP A 26 5.36 9.79 -11.46
C ASP A 26 4.88 9.27 -10.09
N ARG A 27 5.32 9.87 -8.98
CA ARG A 27 4.85 9.53 -7.63
C ARG A 27 3.39 9.89 -7.39
N GLU A 28 2.92 11.01 -7.92
CA GLU A 28 1.51 11.40 -7.84
C GLU A 28 0.62 10.44 -8.65
N LEU A 29 1.04 10.09 -9.88
CA LEU A 29 0.36 9.10 -10.72
C LEU A 29 0.37 7.69 -10.10
N GLU A 30 1.44 7.32 -9.38
CA GLU A 30 1.52 6.07 -8.63
C GLU A 30 0.56 6.06 -7.43
N ARG A 31 0.46 7.17 -6.68
CA ARG A 31 -0.52 7.33 -5.59
C ARG A 31 -1.95 7.24 -6.10
N GLU A 32 -2.27 7.95 -7.18
CA GLU A 32 -3.59 7.88 -7.85
C GLU A 32 -3.96 6.45 -8.30
N LYS A 33 -2.99 5.70 -8.81
CA LYS A 33 -3.18 4.27 -9.10
C LYS A 33 -3.39 3.46 -7.82
N GLU A 34 -2.65 3.77 -6.77
CA GLU A 34 -2.77 3.12 -5.46
C GLU A 34 -4.18 3.31 -4.85
N HIS A 35 -4.78 4.50 -5.03
CA HIS A 35 -6.14 4.84 -4.62
C HIS A 35 -7.22 3.97 -5.30
N LYS A 36 -6.89 3.30 -6.42
CA LYS A 36 -7.85 2.52 -7.21
C LYS A 36 -7.81 1.01 -6.95
N TYR A 37 -6.87 0.51 -6.14
CA TYR A 37 -6.80 -0.93 -5.85
C TYR A 37 -7.86 -1.35 -4.81
N PRO A 38 -8.74 -2.32 -5.14
CA PRO A 38 -9.80 -2.73 -4.25
C PRO A 38 -9.26 -3.62 -3.11
N PHE A 39 -10.01 -3.66 -2.01
CA PHE A 39 -9.73 -4.53 -0.87
C PHE A 39 -10.42 -5.88 -1.06
N LYS A 40 -9.71 -6.96 -0.75
CA LYS A 40 -10.34 -8.25 -0.45
C LYS A 40 -10.91 -8.18 0.96
N VAL A 41 -12.22 -8.31 1.07
CA VAL A 41 -12.92 -8.19 2.34
C VAL A 41 -13.19 -9.58 2.90
N VAL A 42 -12.78 -9.80 4.14
CA VAL A 42 -12.92 -11.08 4.82
C VAL A 42 -13.55 -10.83 6.18
N GLU A 43 -14.68 -11.48 6.45
CA GLU A 43 -15.15 -11.61 7.81
C GLU A 43 -14.28 -12.63 8.54
N ILE A 44 -13.62 -12.20 9.61
CA ILE A 44 -12.65 -13.03 10.34
C ILE A 44 -13.29 -13.90 11.43
N THR A 45 -14.58 -13.71 11.73
CA THR A 45 -15.32 -14.55 12.67
C THR A 45 -15.21 -16.02 12.23
N PRO A 46 -14.68 -16.94 13.04
CA PRO A 46 -14.55 -18.34 12.63
C PRO A 46 -15.92 -19.01 12.35
N PRO A 47 -16.09 -19.74 11.23
CA PRO A 47 -15.13 -19.91 10.13
C PRO A 47 -15.05 -18.66 9.23
N PRO A 48 -13.84 -18.22 8.81
CA PRO A 48 -13.69 -17.00 8.01
C PRO A 48 -14.49 -17.03 6.70
N ARG A 49 -15.14 -15.92 6.36
CA ARG A 49 -15.97 -15.78 5.17
C ARG A 49 -15.44 -14.69 4.24
N CYS A 50 -15.28 -15.00 2.95
CA CYS A 50 -14.92 -14.01 1.95
C CYS A 50 -16.16 -13.21 1.54
N LEU A 51 -16.18 -11.90 1.83
CA LEU A 51 -17.27 -10.98 1.44
C LEU A 51 -17.03 -10.33 0.06
N GLY A 52 -16.01 -10.80 -0.66
CA GLY A 52 -15.67 -10.38 -2.01
C GLY A 52 -14.65 -9.23 -2.06
N VAL A 53 -14.56 -8.62 -3.24
CA VAL A 53 -13.63 -7.52 -3.53
C VAL A 53 -14.42 -6.23 -3.64
N ARG A 54 -14.01 -5.21 -2.87
CA ARG A 54 -14.76 -3.95 -2.72
C ARG A 54 -13.81 -2.76 -2.71
N CYS A 55 -14.26 -1.63 -3.24
CA CYS A 55 -13.51 -0.38 -3.20
C CYS A 55 -13.91 0.39 -1.93
N PHE A 56 -12.92 0.74 -1.13
CA PHE A 56 -13.06 1.61 0.04
C PHE A 56 -12.12 2.79 -0.10
N PRO A 57 -12.39 3.92 0.57
CA PRO A 57 -11.47 5.04 0.54
C PRO A 57 -10.16 4.66 1.25
N MET A 58 -9.04 5.30 0.87
CA MET A 58 -7.73 4.93 1.40
C MET A 58 -7.53 5.30 2.87
N ASN A 59 -8.35 6.19 3.42
CA ASN A 59 -8.39 6.55 4.83
C ASN A 59 -9.33 5.66 5.64
N ILE A 60 -9.61 4.43 5.18
CA ILE A 60 -10.33 3.46 6.00
C ILE A 60 -9.47 3.04 7.19
N HIS A 61 -10.06 2.99 8.37
CA HIS A 61 -9.32 2.74 9.62
C HIS A 61 -9.99 1.65 10.47
N CYS A 62 -9.23 1.08 11.40
CA CYS A 62 -9.78 0.12 12.36
C CYS A 62 -10.82 0.79 13.27
N GLY A 63 -11.89 0.07 13.60
CA GLY A 63 -13.03 0.58 14.35
C GLY A 63 -14.09 1.29 13.50
N GLU A 64 -13.82 1.54 12.21
CA GLU A 64 -14.79 2.14 11.30
C GLU A 64 -15.96 1.18 11.00
N SER A 65 -17.17 1.73 10.88
CA SER A 65 -18.36 0.98 10.50
C SER A 65 -18.54 1.01 8.98
N VAL A 66 -18.57 -0.15 8.35
CA VAL A 66 -18.75 -0.31 6.91
C VAL A 66 -19.99 -1.16 6.62
N THR A 67 -20.73 -0.76 5.59
CA THR A 67 -21.90 -1.51 5.13
C THR A 67 -21.55 -2.33 3.90
N ILE A 68 -21.70 -3.65 3.99
CA ILE A 68 -21.43 -4.59 2.89
C ILE A 68 -22.71 -5.40 2.68
N GLU A 69 -23.28 -5.35 1.47
CA GLU A 69 -24.48 -6.12 1.10
C GLU A 69 -25.67 -5.92 2.06
N GLY A 70 -25.82 -4.70 2.60
CA GLY A 70 -26.90 -4.35 3.53
C GLY A 70 -26.66 -4.75 4.99
N GLN A 71 -25.51 -5.35 5.30
CA GLN A 71 -25.12 -5.71 6.66
C GLN A 71 -24.02 -4.78 7.18
N ALA A 72 -24.11 -4.42 8.45
CA ALA A 72 -23.13 -3.58 9.14
C ALA A 72 -21.99 -4.43 9.71
N TYR A 73 -20.77 -4.03 9.37
CA TYR A 73 -19.54 -4.62 9.85
C TYR A 73 -18.65 -3.55 10.45
N THR A 74 -17.82 -3.93 11.40
CA THR A 74 -16.77 -3.09 11.95
C THR A 74 -15.41 -3.57 11.45
N VAL A 75 -14.59 -2.65 10.97
CA VAL A 75 -13.23 -2.93 10.50
C VAL A 75 -12.36 -3.34 11.67
N SER A 76 -11.84 -4.56 11.64
CA SER A 76 -10.91 -5.08 12.64
C SER A 76 -9.46 -4.79 12.25
N ALA A 77 -9.09 -4.99 10.98
CA ALA A 77 -7.75 -4.71 10.50
C ALA A 77 -7.72 -4.26 9.02
N VAL A 78 -6.79 -3.37 8.71
CA VAL A 78 -6.48 -2.91 7.34
C VAL A 78 -5.06 -3.36 7.01
N THR A 79 -4.90 -4.23 6.01
CA THR A 79 -3.60 -4.81 5.64
C THR A 79 -3.22 -4.43 4.20
N HIS A 80 -2.06 -3.79 4.04
CA HIS A 80 -1.43 -3.53 2.75
C HIS A 80 -0.17 -4.38 2.60
N ARG A 81 -0.16 -5.29 1.63
CA ARG A 81 0.97 -6.18 1.35
C ARG A 81 1.79 -5.64 0.18
N TYR A 82 3.09 -5.54 0.38
CA TYR A 82 4.06 -5.14 -0.64
C TYR A 82 5.03 -6.27 -0.94
N GLN A 83 5.57 -6.30 -2.17
CA GLN A 83 6.58 -7.26 -2.61
C GLN A 83 7.80 -6.52 -3.14
N LEU A 84 9.00 -6.99 -2.79
CA LEU A 84 10.24 -6.45 -3.33
C LEU A 84 10.48 -7.00 -4.75
N ARG A 85 10.49 -6.12 -5.75
CA ARG A 85 10.67 -6.43 -7.17
C ARG A 85 11.71 -5.47 -7.75
N LYS A 86 12.78 -6.00 -8.36
CA LYS A 86 13.83 -5.19 -9.04
C LYS A 86 14.37 -4.02 -8.19
N GLY A 87 14.55 -4.24 -6.89
CA GLY A 87 15.06 -3.22 -5.95
C GLY A 87 14.04 -2.16 -5.50
N ARG A 88 12.73 -2.36 -5.75
CA ARG A 88 11.65 -1.47 -5.29
C ARG A 88 10.51 -2.27 -4.67
N TYR A 89 9.85 -1.70 -3.66
CA TYR A 89 8.62 -2.29 -3.12
C TYR A 89 7.44 -1.94 -4.02
N GLU A 90 6.76 -2.97 -4.51
CA GLU A 90 5.57 -2.86 -5.34
C GLU A 90 4.34 -3.34 -4.53
N PRO A 91 3.19 -2.62 -4.58
CA PRO A 91 1.96 -3.09 -3.95
C PRO A 91 1.51 -4.42 -4.54
N SER A 92 1.12 -5.37 -3.69
CA SER A 92 0.70 -6.72 -4.09
C SER A 92 -0.75 -7.02 -3.76
N GLU A 93 -1.22 -6.66 -2.58
CA GLU A 93 -2.57 -7.03 -2.11
C GLU A 93 -3.05 -6.07 -1.04
N LYS A 94 -4.35 -5.76 -1.06
CA LYS A 94 -5.03 -5.05 0.02
C LYS A 94 -6.10 -5.94 0.60
N ARG A 95 -6.12 -6.07 1.92
CA ARG A 95 -7.08 -6.90 2.66
C ARG A 95 -7.73 -6.07 3.75
N LEU A 96 -9.04 -6.19 3.86
CA LEU A 96 -9.85 -5.57 4.89
C LEU A 96 -10.50 -6.69 5.71
N ASP A 97 -10.07 -6.82 6.95
CA ASP A 97 -10.62 -7.77 7.89
C ASP A 97 -11.74 -7.11 8.69
N VAL A 98 -12.90 -7.74 8.68
CA VAL A 98 -14.10 -7.19 9.31
C VAL A 98 -14.72 -8.18 10.27
N LEU A 99 -15.44 -7.64 11.24
CA LEU A 99 -16.28 -8.39 12.17
C LEU A 99 -17.71 -7.87 12.04
N SER A 100 -18.70 -8.72 12.28
CA SER A 100 -20.06 -8.18 12.47
C SER A 100 -20.03 -7.19 13.63
N THR A 101 -20.80 -6.09 13.52
CA THR A 101 -20.78 -5.04 14.55
C THR A 101 -21.13 -5.59 15.94
N GLY A 102 -22.05 -6.55 16.00
CA GLY A 102 -22.38 -7.25 17.25
C GLY A 102 -21.19 -8.03 17.82
N ARG A 103 -20.43 -8.76 17.00
CA ARG A 103 -19.25 -9.50 17.45
C ARG A 103 -18.16 -8.59 17.97
N TYR A 104 -17.92 -7.45 17.30
CA TYR A 104 -16.95 -6.45 17.73
C TYR A 104 -17.28 -5.90 19.12
N ILE A 105 -18.54 -5.48 19.33
CA ILE A 105 -19.00 -4.96 20.64
C ILE A 105 -18.86 -6.02 21.74
N LEU A 106 -19.21 -7.27 21.46
CA LEU A 106 -19.06 -8.35 22.43
C LEU A 106 -17.59 -8.58 22.82
N ASN A 107 -16.66 -8.51 21.87
CA ASN A 107 -15.24 -8.63 22.17
C ASN A 107 -14.77 -7.47 23.07
N LEU A 108 -15.13 -6.24 22.74
CA LEU A 108 -14.80 -5.07 23.58
C LEU A 108 -15.30 -5.24 25.01
N TYR A 109 -16.52 -5.76 25.19
CA TYR A 109 -17.07 -6.03 26.52
C TYR A 109 -16.26 -7.10 27.26
N LEU A 110 -15.98 -8.23 26.61
CA LEU A 110 -15.23 -9.33 27.23
C LEU A 110 -13.80 -8.91 27.59
N ASP A 111 -13.12 -8.18 26.72
CA ASP A 111 -11.78 -7.63 26.97
C ASP A 111 -11.80 -6.72 28.20
N SER A 112 -12.83 -5.86 28.32
CA SER A 112 -12.99 -4.97 29.49
C SER A 112 -13.24 -5.71 30.82
N LEU A 113 -13.73 -6.95 30.77
CA LEU A 113 -13.91 -7.78 31.96
C LEU A 113 -12.60 -8.46 32.35
N LEU A 114 -11.84 -8.93 31.36
CA LEU A 114 -10.52 -9.53 31.57
C LEU A 114 -9.53 -8.51 32.15
N ASP A 115 -9.58 -7.25 31.72
CA ASP A 115 -8.73 -6.19 32.27
C ASP A 115 -9.00 -5.90 33.77
N LYS A 116 -10.15 -6.33 34.30
CA LYS A 116 -10.58 -6.09 35.69
C LYS A 116 -10.37 -7.29 36.62
N SER A 117 -10.00 -8.45 36.07
CA SER A 117 -9.72 -9.68 36.84
C SER A 117 -8.26 -9.78 37.24
#